data_AF-W1I6Y3-F1
#
_entry.id   AF-W1I6Y3-F1
#
_cell.length_a   1.000
_cell.length_b   1.000
_cell.length_c   1.000
_cell.angle_alpha   90.00
_cell.angle_beta   90.00
_cell.angle_gamma   90.00
#
_symmetry.space_group_name_H-M   'P 1'
#
loop_
_entity.id
_entity.type
_entity.pdbx_description
1 polymer ?
#
loop_
_entity_poly.entity_id
_entity_poly.type
_entity_poly.pdbx_seq_one_letter_code
_entity_poly.pdbx_strand_id
1 'polypeptide(L)'
;MKKTWIIRALLLIAYCVPFAFLSVNGDATSGTMLFYGVMIAGFALLCWGALKTNNVAVLYIGNVLSFASSYAVAKLTGLEPMGHYFKPFTSYGLIIAISVVTIIVHTIIMLIYRAKKKAT
;
A
#
# COMPACT_ATOMS: atom_id res chain seq x y z
N MET A 1 4.12 -18.12 20.75
CA MET A 1 2.81 -17.94 20.09
C MET A 1 2.23 -16.53 20.23
N LYS A 2 2.09 -15.97 21.46
CA LYS A 2 1.50 -14.62 21.68
C LYS A 2 2.19 -13.48 20.90
N LYS A 3 3.53 -13.42 20.89
CA LYS A 3 4.31 -12.35 20.22
C LYS A 3 4.10 -12.29 18.70
N THR A 4 4.05 -13.44 18.02
CA THR A 4 3.87 -13.50 16.56
C THR A 4 2.49 -13.01 16.12
N TRP A 5 1.45 -13.34 16.89
CA TRP A 5 0.09 -12.88 16.61
C TRP A 5 -0.05 -11.37 16.78
N ILE A 6 0.55 -10.80 17.84
CA ILE A 6 0.58 -9.34 18.07
C ILE A 6 1.23 -8.62 16.89
N ILE A 7 2.38 -9.11 16.41
CA ILE A 7 3.08 -8.48 15.27
C ILE A 7 2.23 -8.53 14.00
N ARG A 8 1.55 -9.65 13.74
CA ARG A 8 0.62 -9.77 12.60
C ARG A 8 -0.53 -8.77 12.71
N ALA A 9 -1.14 -8.65 13.88
CA ALA A 9 -2.22 -7.70 14.12
C ALA A 9 -1.76 -6.26 13.92
N LEU A 10 -0.59 -5.88 14.47
CA LEU A 10 -0.01 -4.55 14.28
C LEU A 10 0.27 -4.24 12.80
N LEU A 11 0.81 -5.20 12.04
CA LEU A 11 1.01 -5.03 10.60
C LEU A 11 -0.30 -4.81 9.86
N LEU A 12 -1.34 -5.59 10.15
CA LEU A 12 -2.65 -5.43 9.52
C LEU A 12 -3.29 -4.08 9.85
N ILE A 13 -3.20 -3.63 11.11
CA ILE A 13 -3.66 -2.30 11.53
C ILE A 13 -2.91 -1.21 10.75
N ALA A 14 -1.60 -1.34 10.59
CA ALA A 14 -0.82 -0.38 9.82
C ALA A 14 -1.18 -0.39 8.33
N TYR A 15 -1.52 -1.55 7.75
CA TYR A 15 -2.03 -1.65 6.39
C TYR A 15 -3.41 -0.98 6.19
N CYS A 16 -4.22 -0.82 7.25
CA CYS A 16 -5.47 -0.09 7.17
C CYS A 16 -5.28 1.41 6.93
N VAL A 17 -4.06 1.96 7.11
CA VAL A 17 -3.77 3.35 6.77
C VAL A 17 -3.99 3.53 5.26
N PRO A 18 -4.79 4.54 4.83
CA PRO A 18 -5.18 4.71 3.44
C PRO A 18 -4.07 5.39 2.62
N PHE A 19 -2.90 4.74 2.51
CA PHE A 19 -1.69 5.35 1.93
C PHE A 19 -1.88 5.85 0.49
N ALA A 20 -2.60 5.09 -0.34
CA ALA A 20 -2.84 5.49 -1.73
C ALA A 20 -3.78 6.70 -1.82
N PHE A 21 -4.79 6.78 -0.95
CA PHE A 21 -5.63 7.97 -0.88
C PHE A 21 -4.85 9.17 -0.34
N LEU A 22 -4.07 9.01 0.74
CA LEU A 22 -3.31 10.11 1.33
C LEU A 22 -2.29 10.68 0.35
N SER A 23 -1.65 9.84 -0.46
CA SER A 23 -0.72 10.29 -1.48
C SER A 23 -1.41 11.05 -2.61
N VAL A 24 -2.48 10.48 -3.17
CA VAL A 24 -3.25 11.11 -4.26
C VAL A 24 -3.93 12.40 -3.79
N ASN A 25 -4.54 12.40 -2.61
CA ASN A 25 -5.17 13.59 -2.03
C ASN A 25 -4.13 14.67 -1.72
N GLY A 26 -3.02 14.32 -1.08
CA GLY A 26 -1.95 15.26 -0.78
C GLY A 26 -1.35 15.91 -2.03
N ASP A 27 -1.16 15.12 -3.08
CA ASP A 27 -0.73 15.63 -4.39
C ASP A 27 -1.79 16.57 -5.00
N ALA A 28 -3.06 16.18 -4.99
CA ALA A 28 -4.14 17.01 -5.51
C ALA A 28 -4.31 18.33 -4.74
N THR A 29 -4.16 18.32 -3.41
CA THR A 29 -4.37 19.51 -2.57
C THR A 29 -3.16 20.44 -2.51
N SER A 30 -1.96 19.89 -2.61
CA SER A 30 -0.72 20.65 -2.39
C SER A 30 0.16 20.76 -3.64
N GLY A 31 -0.21 20.10 -4.74
CA GLY A 31 0.54 20.07 -5.99
C GLY A 31 1.93 19.44 -5.85
N THR A 32 2.13 18.57 -4.85
CA THR A 32 3.43 18.00 -4.51
C THR A 32 3.41 16.49 -4.44
N MET A 33 4.41 15.87 -5.06
CA MET A 33 4.57 14.42 -5.09
C MET A 33 5.18 13.84 -3.81
N LEU A 34 5.51 14.68 -2.81
CA LEU A 34 6.16 14.23 -1.57
C LEU A 34 5.38 13.11 -0.85
N PHE A 35 4.04 13.17 -0.89
CA PHE A 35 3.21 12.16 -0.24
C PHE A 35 3.30 10.77 -0.89
N TYR A 36 3.65 10.67 -2.18
CA TYR A 36 3.96 9.36 -2.78
C TYR A 36 5.26 8.78 -2.21
N GLY A 37 6.25 9.62 -1.90
CA GLY A 37 7.47 9.18 -1.22
C GLY A 37 7.16 8.56 0.14
N VAL A 38 6.28 9.21 0.92
CA VAL A 38 5.81 8.69 2.21
C VAL A 38 5.06 7.36 2.04
N MET A 39 4.19 7.25 1.04
CA MET A 39 3.49 6.01 0.70
C MET A 39 4.47 4.88 0.37
N ILE A 40 5.47 5.14 -0.49
CA ILE A 40 6.47 4.13 -0.88
C ILE A 40 7.27 3.67 0.35
N ALA A 41 7.72 4.60 1.18
CA ALA A 41 8.43 4.28 2.42
C ALA A 41 7.56 3.43 3.37
N GLY A 42 6.28 3.79 3.54
CA GLY A 42 5.31 3.04 4.32
C GLY A 42 5.13 1.61 3.82
N PHE A 43 4.88 1.44 2.52
CA PHE A 43 4.73 0.11 1.92
C PHE A 43 6.03 -0.71 1.99
N ALA A 44 7.20 -0.11 1.80
CA ALA A 44 8.48 -0.78 1.94
C ALA A 44 8.69 -1.32 3.36
N LEU A 45 8.39 -0.52 4.39
CA LEU A 45 8.46 -0.95 5.80
C LEU A 45 7.49 -2.09 6.10
N LEU A 46 6.26 -2.01 5.60
CA LEU A 46 5.25 -3.05 5.77
C LEU A 46 5.63 -4.35 5.07
N CYS A 47 6.13 -4.26 3.82
CA CYS A 47 6.64 -5.40 3.07
C CYS A 47 7.81 -6.06 3.80
N TRP A 48 8.79 -5.26 4.26
CA TRP A 48 9.92 -5.76 5.02
C TRP A 48 9.49 -6.45 6.32
N GLY A 49 8.55 -5.86 7.06
CA GLY A 49 7.98 -6.46 8.28
C GLY A 49 7.27 -7.80 8.01
N ALA A 50 6.50 -7.89 6.93
CA ALA A 50 5.83 -9.12 6.51
C ALA A 50 6.85 -10.22 6.13
N LEU A 51 7.92 -9.86 5.42
CA LEU A 51 8.97 -10.80 5.01
C LEU A 51 9.78 -11.30 6.22
N LYS A 52 10.19 -10.40 7.12
CA LYS A 52 10.95 -10.75 8.33
C LYS A 52 10.17 -11.70 9.25
N THR A 53 8.84 -11.58 9.26
CA THR A 53 7.97 -12.43 10.06
C THR A 53 7.47 -13.67 9.31
N ASN A 54 7.93 -13.89 8.07
CA ASN A 54 7.55 -14.97 7.16
C ASN A 54 6.02 -15.09 6.95
N ASN A 55 5.31 -13.97 7.01
CA ASN A 55 3.85 -13.91 6.98
C ASN A 55 3.34 -13.40 5.64
N VAL A 56 3.42 -14.24 4.61
CA VAL A 56 2.98 -13.88 3.25
C VAL A 56 1.47 -13.58 3.18
N ALA A 57 0.65 -14.23 4.01
CA ALA A 57 -0.77 -13.92 4.09
C ALA A 57 -1.03 -12.47 4.51
N VAL A 58 -0.25 -11.92 5.45
CA VAL A 58 -0.39 -10.53 5.92
C VAL A 58 -0.09 -9.54 4.80
N LEU A 59 0.84 -9.86 3.91
CA LEU A 59 1.20 -9.03 2.76
C LEU A 59 0.01 -8.86 1.80
N TYR A 60 -0.67 -9.96 1.45
CA TYR A 60 -1.79 -9.90 0.51
C TYR A 60 -3.07 -9.35 1.16
N ILE A 61 -3.41 -9.82 2.37
CA ILE A 61 -4.57 -9.30 3.11
C ILE A 61 -4.37 -7.81 3.41
N GLY A 62 -3.17 -7.41 3.81
CA GLY A 62 -2.82 -6.03 4.08
C GLY A 62 -2.96 -5.12 2.85
N ASN A 63 -2.52 -5.57 1.68
CA ASN A 63 -2.74 -4.82 0.44
C ASN A 63 -4.23 -4.64 0.12
N VAL A 64 -5.04 -5.68 0.31
CA VAL A 64 -6.50 -5.58 0.13
C VAL A 64 -7.10 -4.59 1.12
N LEU A 65 -6.68 -4.62 2.38
CA LEU A 65 -7.12 -3.65 3.41
C LEU A 65 -6.72 -2.22 3.07
N SER A 66 -5.49 -2.01 2.59
CA SER A 66 -5.00 -0.68 2.21
C SER A 66 -5.72 -0.12 0.98
N PHE A 67 -6.03 -0.97 0.00
CA PHE A 67 -6.88 -0.59 -1.12
C PHE A 67 -8.30 -0.26 -0.65
N ALA A 68 -8.91 -1.14 0.15
CA ALA A 68 -10.27 -0.94 0.64
C ALA A 68 -10.39 0.34 1.47
N SER A 69 -9.45 0.62 2.38
CA SER A 69 -9.46 1.84 3.17
C SER A 69 -9.23 3.08 2.30
N SER A 70 -8.26 3.04 1.38
CA SER A 70 -8.01 4.16 0.46
C SER A 70 -9.22 4.45 -0.42
N TYR A 71 -9.84 3.41 -0.99
CA TYR A 71 -10.99 3.56 -1.86
C TYR A 71 -12.23 4.04 -1.10
N ALA A 72 -12.48 3.50 0.10
CA ALA A 72 -13.58 3.92 0.97
C ALA A 72 -13.43 5.39 1.35
N VAL A 73 -12.24 5.81 1.81
CA VAL A 73 -12.00 7.21 2.17
C VAL A 73 -12.15 8.12 0.95
N ALA A 74 -11.61 7.74 -0.22
CA ALA A 74 -11.78 8.53 -1.44
C ALA A 74 -13.25 8.76 -1.80
N LYS A 75 -14.10 7.75 -1.62
CA LYS A 75 -15.54 7.86 -1.84
C LYS A 75 -16.23 8.73 -0.78
N LEU A 76 -15.88 8.55 0.49
CA LEU A 76 -16.49 9.29 1.61
C LEU A 76 -16.13 10.78 1.59
N THR A 77 -14.91 11.13 1.20
CA THR A 77 -14.49 12.53 1.08
C THR A 77 -14.96 13.18 -0.21
N GLY A 78 -15.60 12.42 -1.11
CA GLY A 78 -15.99 12.90 -2.43
C GLY A 78 -14.80 13.39 -3.24
N LEU A 79 -13.63 12.74 -3.12
CA LEU A 79 -12.44 13.14 -3.86
C LEU A 79 -12.81 13.21 -5.34
N GLU A 80 -12.87 14.42 -5.89
CA GLU A 80 -13.37 14.63 -7.23
C GLU A 80 -12.52 13.80 -8.19
N PRO A 81 -13.11 13.23 -9.26
CA PRO A 81 -12.33 12.64 -10.32
C PRO A 81 -11.54 13.77 -10.98
N MET A 82 -10.33 14.03 -10.48
CA MET A 82 -9.40 15.06 -10.95
C MET A 82 -8.81 14.65 -12.32
N GLY A 83 -9.68 14.31 -13.26
CA GLY A 83 -9.35 13.72 -14.55
C GLY A 83 -8.61 14.67 -15.49
N HIS A 84 -8.53 15.95 -15.16
CA HIS A 84 -7.66 16.91 -15.86
C HIS A 84 -6.23 16.89 -15.32
N TYR A 85 -6.05 16.68 -14.01
CA TYR A 85 -4.74 16.70 -13.35
C TYR A 85 -4.01 15.36 -13.49
N PHE A 86 -4.70 14.24 -13.22
CA PHE A 86 -4.08 12.91 -13.20
C PHE A 86 -4.08 12.17 -14.55
N LYS A 87 -4.21 12.87 -15.68
CA LYS A 87 -4.29 12.23 -17.02
C LYS A 87 -3.15 11.22 -17.23
N PRO A 88 -3.43 10.03 -17.78
CA PRO A 88 -4.70 9.58 -18.35
C PRO A 88 -5.73 9.05 -17.34
N PHE A 89 -5.41 9.05 -16.04
CA PHE A 89 -6.24 8.48 -14.98
C PHE A 89 -7.10 9.54 -14.27
N THR A 90 -8.12 9.07 -13.55
CA THR A 90 -8.81 9.85 -12.50
C THR A 90 -8.17 9.57 -11.14
N SER A 91 -8.49 10.35 -10.11
CA SER A 91 -8.03 10.09 -8.73
C SER A 91 -8.32 8.64 -8.30
N TYR A 92 -9.53 8.14 -8.60
CA TYR A 92 -9.90 6.75 -8.34
C TYR A 92 -9.09 5.76 -9.18
N GLY A 93 -8.91 6.05 -10.47
CA GLY A 93 -8.10 5.23 -11.38
C GLY A 93 -6.65 5.12 -10.89
N LEU A 94 -6.09 6.22 -10.37
CA LEU A 94 -4.74 6.26 -9.83
C LEU A 94 -4.61 5.44 -8.54
N ILE A 95 -5.59 5.51 -7.62
CA ILE A 95 -5.63 4.64 -6.42
C ILE A 95 -5.66 3.16 -6.81
N ILE A 96 -6.45 2.79 -7.82
CA ILE A 96 -6.51 1.41 -8.33
C ILE A 96 -5.15 1.01 -8.93
N ALA A 97 -4.57 1.86 -9.79
CA ALA A 97 -3.29 1.60 -10.42
C ALA A 97 -2.17 1.41 -9.39
N ILE A 98 -2.08 2.30 -8.39
CA ILE A 98 -1.12 2.19 -7.28
C ILE A 98 -1.29 0.85 -6.56
N SER A 99 -2.53 0.45 -6.27
CA SER A 99 -2.80 -0.79 -5.54
C SER A 99 -2.36 -2.02 -6.33
N VAL A 100 -2.61 -2.05 -7.66
CA VAL A 100 -2.14 -3.11 -8.55
C VAL A 100 -0.62 -3.16 -8.58
N VAL A 101 0.04 -2.01 -8.77
CA VAL A 101 1.50 -1.90 -8.82
C VAL A 101 2.12 -2.35 -7.50
N THR A 102 1.59 -1.91 -6.36
CA THR A 102 2.09 -2.31 -5.04
C THR A 102 2.01 -3.83 -4.84
N ILE A 103 0.90 -4.47 -5.25
CA ILE A 103 0.78 -5.94 -5.16
C ILE A 103 1.83 -6.63 -6.04
N ILE A 104 2.07 -6.15 -7.27
CA ILE A 104 3.08 -6.69 -8.19
C ILE A 104 4.47 -6.55 -7.57
N VAL A 105 4.83 -5.35 -7.12
CA VAL A 105 6.13 -5.05 -6.51
C VAL A 105 6.36 -5.88 -5.26
N HIS A 106 5.40 -5.92 -4.34
CA HIS A 106 5.48 -6.75 -3.13
C HIS A 106 5.63 -8.24 -3.46
N THR A 107 4.97 -8.72 -4.51
CA THR A 107 5.10 -10.11 -4.97
C THR A 107 6.51 -10.38 -5.52
N ILE A 108 7.04 -9.51 -6.36
CA ILE A 108 8.41 -9.64 -6.91
C ILE A 108 9.44 -9.65 -5.78
N ILE A 109 9.36 -8.71 -4.84
CA ILE A 109 10.28 -8.63 -3.69
C ILE A 109 10.20 -9.92 -2.85
N MET A 110 8.98 -10.42 -2.60
CA MET A 110 8.78 -11.67 -1.86
C MET A 110 9.42 -12.87 -2.56
N LEU A 111 9.27 -12.99 -3.88
CA LEU A 111 9.89 -14.06 -4.67
C LEU A 111 11.42 -13.98 -4.61
N ILE A 112 12.00 -12.80 -4.80
CA ILE A 112 13.46 -12.58 -4.69
C ILE A 112 13.96 -12.93 -3.29
N TYR A 113 13.26 -12.48 -2.24
CA TYR A 113 13.63 -12.77 -0.85
C TYR A 113 13.62 -14.27 -0.56
N ARG A 114 12.59 -14.99 -1.02
CA ARG A 114 12.51 -16.45 -0.87
C ARG A 114 13.58 -17.18 -1.67
N ALA A 115 13.88 -16.74 -2.89
CA ALA A 115 14.94 -17.32 -3.70
C ALA A 115 16.31 -17.18 -3.02
N LYS A 116 16.64 -16.00 -2.51
CA LYS A 116 17.89 -15.77 -1.75
C LYS A 116 17.98 -16.63 -0.49
N LYS A 117 16.88 -16.73 0.27
CA LYS A 117 16.84 -17.55 1.48
C LYS A 117 16.99 -19.05 1.22
N LYS A 118 16.58 -19.55 0.05
CA LYS A 118 16.78 -20.96 -0.33
C LYS A 118 18.21 -21.28 -0.77
N ALA A 119 18.96 -20.27 -1.23
CA ALA A 119 20.33 -20.41 -1.70
C ALA A 119 21.38 -20.27 -0.58
N THR A 120 20.94 -19.97 0.65
CA THR A 120 21.77 -19.84 1.87
C THR A 120 21.46 -21.00 2.80
#